data_AF-A0AAU9H849-F1
#
_entry.id   AF-A0AAU9H849-F1
#
_cell.length_a   1.000
_cell.length_b   1.000
_cell.length_c   1.000
_cell.angle_alpha   90.00
_cell.angle_beta   90.00
_cell.angle_gamma   90.00
#
_symmetry.space_group_name_H-M   'P 1'
#
loop_
_entity.id
_entity.type
_entity.pdbx_description
1 polymer ?
#
loop_
_entity_poly.entity_id
_entity_poly.type
_entity_poly.pdbx_seq_one_letter_code
_entity_poly.pdbx_strand_id
1 'polypeptide(L)'
;MAKTSIVEKNCQISNLVRQKVSQLLTEKMSLTDIARRLRVSTSTVYRKLDQFSFKEHFDKLPRVMSWDEFGFKKGELAFVETKLITILDNHRQTTIRNYFLKYPLKIRQKIRFITMDMSGSYMLTRLFACVQLIWQFYQSILS
;
A
#
# COMPACT_ATOMS: atom_id res chain seq x y z
N MET A 1 40.84 9.20 9.15
CA MET A 1 39.65 8.36 8.81
C MET A 1 39.19 7.65 10.08
N ALA A 2 38.06 8.07 10.67
CA ALA A 2 37.59 7.50 11.93
C ALA A 2 36.64 6.30 11.65
N LYS A 3 37.01 5.12 12.13
CA LYS A 3 36.16 3.93 12.18
C LYS A 3 35.97 3.61 13.66
N THR A 4 34.78 3.85 14.20
CA THR A 4 34.38 3.48 15.56
C THR A 4 33.13 2.59 15.48
N SER A 5 32.81 1.84 16.54
CA SER A 5 31.64 0.94 16.60
C SER A 5 30.28 1.65 16.46
N ILE A 6 30.28 2.99 16.37
CA ILE A 6 29.10 3.86 16.43
C ILE A 6 28.71 4.38 15.03
N VAL A 7 29.64 4.37 14.06
CA VAL A 7 29.46 4.97 12.73
C VAL A 7 30.09 4.10 11.64
N GLU A 8 29.33 3.81 10.59
CA GLU A 8 29.86 3.12 9.40
C GLU A 8 30.91 3.97 8.67
N LYS A 9 31.85 3.29 7.98
CA LYS A 9 32.92 3.95 7.23
C LYS A 9 32.31 4.95 6.22
N ASN A 10 32.77 6.20 6.24
CA ASN A 10 32.34 7.31 5.37
C ASN A 10 30.94 7.90 5.64
N CYS A 11 30.38 7.71 6.83
CA CYS A 11 29.10 8.33 7.22
C CYS A 11 29.29 9.36 8.34
N GLN A 12 28.59 10.50 8.28
CA GLN A 12 28.58 11.50 9.36
C GLN A 12 27.44 11.29 10.37
N ILE A 13 26.47 10.42 10.03
CA ILE A 13 25.29 10.16 10.84
C ILE A 13 25.47 8.84 11.58
N SER A 14 25.32 8.87 12.91
CA SER A 14 25.38 7.67 13.76
C SER A 14 24.31 6.65 13.38
N ASN A 15 24.65 5.36 13.49
CA ASN A 15 23.70 4.26 13.29
C ASN A 15 22.49 4.34 14.24
N LEU A 16 22.67 4.92 15.43
CA LEU A 16 21.59 5.14 16.40
C LEU A 16 20.53 6.11 15.86
N VAL A 17 20.95 7.19 15.20
CA VAL A 17 20.03 8.16 14.59
C VAL A 17 19.24 7.50 13.46
N ARG A 18 19.88 6.64 12.65
CA ARG A 18 19.20 5.89 11.58
C ARG A 18 18.16 4.93 12.11
N GLN A 19 18.46 4.22 13.20
CA GLN A 19 17.49 3.34 13.86
C GLN A 19 16.31 4.14 14.42
N LYS A 20 16.57 5.31 15.03
CA LYS A 20 15.52 6.19 15.55
C LYS A 20 14.63 6.76 14.45
N VAL A 21 15.19 7.15 13.30
CA VAL A 21 14.42 7.54 12.11
C VAL A 21 13.48 6.40 11.69
N SER A 22 13.99 5.17 11.58
CA SER A 22 13.19 4.01 11.20
C SER A 22 12.05 3.70 12.19
N GLN A 23 12.32 3.84 13.49
CA GLN A 23 11.29 3.70 14.53
C GLN A 23 10.17 4.72 14.34
N LEU A 24 10.50 6.01 14.24
CA LEU A 24 9.51 7.10 14.15
C LEU A 24 8.70 7.05 12.84
N LEU A 25 9.31 6.58 11.74
CA LEU A 25 8.59 6.33 10.48
C LEU A 25 7.55 5.21 10.65
N THR A 26 7.85 4.18 11.43
CA THR A 26 6.92 3.08 11.73
C THR A 26 5.78 3.53 12.63
N GLU A 27 6.04 4.50 13.51
CA GLU A 27 5.03 5.21 14.33
C GLU A 27 4.21 6.24 13.52
N LYS A 28 4.36 6.29 12.19
CA LYS A 28 3.61 7.15 11.25
C LYS A 28 3.78 8.66 11.49
N MET A 29 4.93 9.06 12.02
CA MET A 29 5.25 10.48 12.22
C MET A 29 5.62 11.15 10.89
N SER A 30 5.33 12.45 10.76
CA SER A 30 5.64 13.19 9.53
C SER A 30 7.16 13.32 9.30
N LEU A 31 7.59 13.33 8.03
CA LEU A 31 9.01 13.48 7.68
C LEU A 31 9.64 14.75 8.26
N THR A 32 8.88 15.85 8.29
CA THR A 32 9.30 17.15 8.80
C THR A 32 9.44 17.15 10.31
N ASP A 33 8.54 16.48 11.03
CA ASP A 33 8.61 16.36 12.49
C ASP A 33 9.76 15.45 12.93
N ILE A 34 9.99 14.34 12.21
CA ILE A 34 11.16 13.47 12.45
C ILE A 34 12.45 14.25 12.22
N ALA A 35 12.56 14.96 11.11
CA ALA A 35 13.73 15.77 10.77
C ALA A 35 14.02 16.81 11.85
N ARG A 36 12.98 17.53 12.31
CA ARG A 36 13.09 18.53 13.38
C ARG A 36 13.54 17.91 14.72
N ARG A 37 12.93 16.78 15.12
CA ARG A 37 13.23 16.09 16.40
C ARG A 37 14.65 15.51 16.44
N LEU A 38 15.11 14.95 15.32
CA LEU A 38 16.41 14.30 15.24
C LEU A 38 17.54 15.23 14.74
N ARG A 39 17.23 16.51 14.48
CA ARG A 39 18.15 17.50 13.92
C ARG A 39 18.87 17.01 12.65
N VAL A 40 18.12 16.34 11.78
CA VAL A 40 18.60 15.86 10.47
C VAL A 40 17.84 16.55 9.35
N SER A 41 18.38 16.55 8.12
CA SER A 41 17.63 17.05 6.97
C SER A 41 16.43 16.16 6.66
N THR A 42 15.36 16.76 6.14
CA THR A 42 14.20 16.01 5.61
C THR A 42 14.61 15.03 4.52
N SER A 43 15.59 15.39 3.69
CA SER A 43 16.18 14.51 2.66
C SER A 43 16.82 13.23 3.25
N THR A 44 17.40 13.32 4.46
CA THR A 44 17.96 12.15 5.15
C THR A 44 16.85 11.21 5.59
N VAL A 45 15.76 11.75 6.14
CA VAL A 45 14.58 10.96 6.54
C VAL A 45 13.93 10.32 5.32
N TYR A 46 13.79 11.07 4.22
CA TYR A 46 13.24 10.56 2.96
C TYR A 46 14.07 9.42 2.37
N ARG A 47 15.40 9.57 2.27
CA ARG A 47 16.28 8.47 1.81
C ARG A 47 16.16 7.24 2.69
N LYS A 48 15.94 7.42 4.00
CA LYS A 48 15.71 6.30 4.90
C LYS A 48 14.35 5.65 4.66
N LEU A 49 13.31 6.45 4.41
CA LEU A 49 11.98 5.98 4.03
C LEU A 49 12.03 5.19 2.71
N ASP A 50 12.78 5.66 1.72
CA ASP A 50 12.93 5.02 0.40
C ASP A 50 13.60 3.63 0.49
N GLN A 51 14.38 3.38 1.56
CA GLN A 51 14.94 2.05 1.84
C GLN A 51 13.92 1.06 2.41
N PHE A 52 12.74 1.54 2.86
CA PHE A 52 11.68 0.63 3.29
C PHE A 52 11.10 -0.04 2.05
N SER A 53 11.31 -1.35 1.96
CA SER A 53 10.56 -2.19 1.03
C SER A 53 9.37 -2.78 1.77
N PHE A 54 8.18 -2.53 1.25
CA PHE A 54 7.01 -3.30 1.65
C PHE A 54 7.10 -4.65 0.95
N LYS A 55 7.30 -5.72 1.72
CA LYS A 55 7.14 -7.07 1.19
C LYS A 55 5.65 -7.34 1.08
N GLU A 56 5.14 -7.36 -0.14
CA GLU A 56 3.77 -7.81 -0.40
C GLU A 56 3.69 -9.31 -0.09
N HIS A 57 2.79 -9.68 0.82
CA HIS A 57 2.55 -11.08 1.18
C HIS A 57 1.35 -11.61 0.38
N PHE A 58 1.61 -12.47 -0.60
CA PHE A 58 0.58 -13.05 -1.49
C PHE A 58 -0.06 -14.34 -0.94
N ASP A 59 0.18 -14.66 0.33
CA ASP A 59 -0.25 -15.90 0.95
C ASP A 59 -1.70 -15.84 1.45
N LYS A 60 -2.25 -14.63 1.59
CA LYS A 60 -3.58 -14.38 2.15
C LYS A 60 -4.28 -13.29 1.36
N LEU A 61 -5.54 -13.55 1.04
CA LEU A 61 -6.46 -12.58 0.47
C LEU A 61 -7.78 -12.72 1.23
N PRO A 62 -8.45 -11.62 1.57
CA PRO A 62 -9.65 -11.69 2.39
C PRO A 62 -10.81 -12.32 1.64
N ARG A 63 -11.80 -12.79 2.39
CA ARG A 63 -13.02 -13.39 1.81
C ARG A 63 -13.98 -12.34 1.28
N VAL A 64 -13.95 -11.15 1.89
CA VAL A 64 -14.75 -9.98 1.52
C VAL A 64 -13.79 -8.86 1.17
N MET A 65 -14.05 -8.13 0.11
CA MET A 65 -13.25 -6.98 -0.29
C MET A 65 -14.15 -5.90 -0.86
N SER A 66 -13.84 -4.64 -0.59
CA SER A 66 -14.37 -3.49 -1.28
C SER A 66 -13.31 -2.88 -2.19
N TRP A 67 -13.80 -2.44 -3.34
CA TRP A 67 -13.05 -1.76 -4.36
C TRP A 67 -13.51 -0.31 -4.37
N ASP A 68 -12.57 0.61 -4.20
CA ASP A 68 -12.87 2.04 -4.27
C ASP A 68 -11.82 2.79 -5.09
N GLU A 69 -12.26 3.79 -5.85
CA GLU A 69 -11.38 4.70 -6.56
C GLU A 69 -11.01 5.85 -5.63
N PHE A 70 -9.73 5.99 -5.31
CA PHE A 70 -9.27 6.98 -4.35
C PHE A 70 -8.62 8.17 -5.05
N GLY A 71 -9.23 9.35 -4.95
CA GLY A 71 -8.87 10.55 -5.70
C GLY A 71 -7.61 11.30 -5.26
N PHE A 72 -6.62 10.66 -4.63
CA PHE A 72 -5.41 11.36 -4.17
C PHE A 72 -4.52 11.80 -5.35
N LYS A 73 -4.52 11.02 -6.43
CA LYS A 73 -4.11 11.40 -7.79
C LYS A 73 -5.08 10.77 -8.77
N LYS A 74 -5.52 11.52 -9.78
CA LYS A 74 -6.50 11.06 -10.77
C LYS A 74 -6.06 9.73 -11.39
N GLY A 75 -6.70 8.62 -11.01
CA GLY A 75 -6.48 7.29 -11.57
C GLY A 75 -6.02 6.20 -10.60
N GLU A 76 -5.58 6.50 -9.37
CA GLU A 76 -5.14 5.47 -8.42
C GLU A 76 -6.33 4.70 -7.80
N LEU A 77 -6.16 3.38 -7.56
CA LEU A 77 -7.18 2.51 -6.98
C LEU A 77 -6.76 1.95 -5.64
N ALA A 78 -7.67 1.86 -4.67
CA ALA A 78 -7.41 1.27 -3.37
C ALA A 78 -8.28 0.02 -3.14
N PHE A 79 -7.69 -1.03 -2.58
CA PHE A 79 -8.42 -2.20 -2.10
C PHE A 79 -8.58 -2.15 -0.60
N VAL A 80 -9.82 -2.17 -0.13
CA VAL A 80 -10.16 -2.05 1.29
C VAL A 80 -11.01 -3.25 1.69
N GLU A 81 -10.87 -3.76 2.90
CA GLU A 81 -11.88 -4.64 3.53
C GLU A 81 -12.22 -3.99 4.87
N THR A 82 -11.24 -4.07 5.79
CA THR A 82 -11.13 -3.29 7.04
C THR A 82 -9.76 -2.61 7.18
N LYS A 83 -8.79 -3.04 6.35
CA LYS A 83 -7.45 -2.48 6.21
C LYS A 83 -7.14 -2.35 4.72
N LEU A 84 -6.35 -1.34 4.36
CA LEU A 84 -5.83 -1.16 3.01
C LEU A 84 -4.94 -2.36 2.64
N ILE A 85 -5.30 -3.06 1.57
CA ILE A 85 -4.57 -4.23 1.07
C ILE A 85 -3.47 -3.78 0.12
N THR A 86 -3.80 -2.93 -0.83
CA THR A 86 -2.83 -2.29 -1.73
C THR A 86 -3.44 -1.05 -2.38
N ILE A 87 -2.56 -0.22 -2.96
CA ILE A 87 -2.90 0.86 -3.88
C ILE A 87 -2.30 0.51 -5.23
N LEU A 88 -3.11 0.53 -6.29
CA LEU A 88 -2.64 0.39 -7.66
C LEU A 88 -2.54 1.76 -8.32
N ASP A 89 -1.51 1.91 -9.15
CA ASP A 89 -1.21 3.16 -9.85
C ASP A 89 -2.30 3.57 -10.86
N ASN A 90 -3.11 2.62 -11.34
CA ASN A 90 -4.18 2.89 -12.29
C ASN A 90 -5.32 1.86 -12.23
N HIS A 91 -6.47 2.25 -12.78
CA HIS A 91 -7.65 1.39 -12.97
C HIS A 91 -7.65 0.53 -14.24
N ARG A 92 -6.52 0.41 -14.94
CA ARG A 92 -6.46 -0.41 -16.16
C ARG A 92 -6.57 -1.88 -15.82
N GLN A 93 -7.39 -2.58 -16.59
CA GLN A 93 -7.67 -4.01 -16.39
C GLN A 93 -6.41 -4.87 -16.32
N THR A 94 -5.39 -4.52 -17.12
CA THR A 94 -4.11 -5.22 -17.18
C THR A 94 -3.35 -5.12 -15.86
N THR A 95 -3.31 -3.94 -15.25
CA THR A 95 -2.65 -3.71 -13.96
C THR A 95 -3.31 -4.50 -12.84
N ILE A 96 -4.65 -4.43 -12.76
CA ILE A 96 -5.45 -5.19 -11.79
C ILE A 96 -5.25 -6.69 -11.98
N ARG A 97 -5.38 -7.19 -13.22
CA ARG A 97 -5.22 -8.61 -13.55
C ARG A 97 -3.83 -9.10 -13.16
N ASN A 98 -2.79 -8.37 -13.55
CA ASN A 98 -1.41 -8.75 -13.25
C ASN A 98 -1.14 -8.78 -11.75
N TYR A 99 -1.71 -7.82 -10.99
CA TYR A 99 -1.62 -7.83 -9.53
C TYR A 99 -2.24 -9.10 -8.92
N PHE A 100 -3.48 -9.43 -9.29
CA PHE A 100 -4.15 -10.60 -8.73
C PHE A 100 -3.55 -11.94 -9.20
N LEU A 101 -2.96 -11.99 -10.39
CA LEU A 101 -2.26 -13.18 -10.87
C LEU A 101 -1.02 -13.55 -10.04
N LYS A 102 -0.48 -12.62 -9.24
CA LYS A 102 0.56 -12.94 -8.24
C LYS A 102 0.05 -13.86 -7.14
N TYR A 103 -1.26 -13.89 -6.87
CA TYR A 103 -1.87 -14.78 -5.89
C TYR A 103 -2.12 -16.18 -6.48
N PRO A 104 -1.75 -17.26 -5.77
CA PRO A 104 -2.09 -18.62 -6.17
C PRO A 104 -3.60 -18.81 -6.36
N LEU A 105 -3.99 -19.66 -7.32
CA LEU A 105 -5.40 -19.91 -7.64
C LEU A 105 -6.23 -20.32 -6.40
N LYS A 106 -5.64 -21.15 -5.52
CA LYS A 106 -6.26 -21.60 -4.25
C LYS A 106 -6.61 -20.44 -3.31
N ILE A 107 -5.87 -19.33 -3.37
CA ILE A 107 -6.14 -18.14 -2.56
C ILE A 107 -7.23 -17.30 -3.23
N ARG A 108 -7.14 -17.10 -4.55
CA ARG A 108 -8.15 -16.35 -5.31
C ARG A 108 -9.55 -16.95 -5.22
N GLN A 109 -9.65 -18.28 -5.24
CA GLN A 109 -10.93 -18.99 -5.11
C GLN A 109 -11.60 -18.86 -3.73
N LYS A 110 -10.89 -18.34 -2.71
CA LYS A 110 -11.46 -18.14 -1.37
C LYS A 110 -12.26 -16.84 -1.26
N ILE A 111 -12.12 -15.91 -2.21
CA ILE A 111 -12.92 -14.69 -2.23
C ILE A 111 -14.37 -15.09 -2.54
N ARG A 112 -15.30 -14.53 -1.75
CA ARG A 112 -16.75 -14.76 -1.90
C ARG A 112 -17.49 -13.50 -2.32
N PHE A 113 -17.07 -12.35 -1.79
CA PHE A 113 -17.77 -11.09 -2.00
C PHE A 113 -16.78 -10.01 -2.40
N ILE A 114 -17.10 -9.32 -3.50
CA ILE A 114 -16.40 -8.10 -3.89
C ILE A 114 -17.46 -7.03 -4.10
N THR A 115 -17.33 -5.94 -3.37
CA THR A 115 -18.19 -4.76 -3.51
C THR A 115 -17.45 -3.73 -4.36
N MET A 116 -18.12 -3.14 -5.34
CA MET A 116 -17.53 -2.16 -6.25
C MET A 116 -18.60 -1.27 -6.89
N ASP A 117 -18.16 -0.16 -7.47
CA ASP A 117 -18.97 0.66 -8.38
C ASP A 117 -19.06 0.03 -9.78
N MET A 118 -20.10 0.38 -10.54
CA MET A 118 -20.58 -0.39 -11.69
C MET A 118 -19.62 -0.46 -12.87
N SER A 119 -18.67 0.47 -12.95
CA SER A 119 -17.68 0.57 -14.03
C SER A 119 -16.65 -0.58 -14.07
N GLY A 120 -16.48 -1.34 -12.97
CA GLY A 120 -15.47 -2.41 -12.86
C GLY A 120 -16.00 -3.85 -12.91
N SER A 121 -17.32 -4.04 -12.93
CA SER A 121 -18.01 -5.30 -12.59
C SER A 121 -17.68 -6.49 -13.50
N TYR A 122 -17.50 -6.25 -14.78
CA TYR A 122 -17.28 -7.28 -15.79
C TYR A 122 -15.86 -7.90 -15.76
N MET A 123 -14.90 -7.25 -15.10
CA MET A 123 -13.51 -7.75 -15.05
C MET A 123 -13.30 -8.85 -14.01
N LEU A 124 -14.02 -8.80 -12.88
CA LEU A 124 -13.75 -9.68 -11.75
C LEU A 124 -14.37 -11.06 -11.88
N THR A 125 -15.44 -11.19 -12.65
CA THR A 125 -16.06 -12.48 -12.99
C THR A 125 -15.08 -13.42 -13.71
N ARG A 126 -14.08 -12.87 -14.43
CA ARG A 126 -13.00 -13.64 -15.06
C ARG A 126 -11.85 -14.00 -14.11
N LEU A 127 -11.64 -13.23 -13.04
CA LEU A 127 -10.51 -13.40 -12.12
C LEU A 127 -10.85 -14.31 -10.93
N PHE A 128 -12.12 -14.39 -10.58
CA PHE A 128 -12.64 -15.04 -9.39
C PHE A 128 -13.89 -15.85 -9.72
N ALA A 129 -13.89 -17.14 -9.36
CA ALA A 129 -14.96 -18.08 -9.72
C ALA A 129 -16.27 -17.88 -8.93
N CYS A 130 -16.23 -17.15 -7.80
CA CYS A 130 -17.37 -16.89 -6.94
C CYS A 130 -17.38 -15.42 -6.51
N VAL A 131 -17.79 -14.51 -7.40
CA VAL A 131 -18.02 -13.11 -7.04
C VAL A 131 -19.51 -12.86 -7.03
N GLN A 132 -20.10 -12.79 -5.84
CA GLN A 132 -21.40 -12.16 -5.68
C GLN A 132 -21.15 -10.66 -5.58
N LEU A 133 -21.44 -9.94 -6.66
CA LEU A 133 -21.32 -8.49 -6.74
C LEU A 133 -22.44 -7.87 -5.89
N ILE A 134 -22.07 -7.24 -4.79
CA ILE A 134 -22.98 -6.41 -4.00
C ILE A 134 -22.77 -4.99 -4.50
N TRP A 135 -23.78 -4.46 -5.19
CA TRP A 135 -23.80 -3.12 -5.75
C TRP A 135 -23.88 -2.09 -4.62
N GLN A 136 -22.89 -1.22 -4.50
CA GLN A 136 -23.03 -0.02 -3.68
C GLN A 136 -23.68 1.07 -4.54
N PHE A 137 -24.98 1.33 -4.33
CA PHE A 137 -25.64 2.50 -4.90
C PHE A 137 -25.19 3.75 -4.13
N TYR A 138 -24.20 4.49 -4.63
CA TYR A 138 -23.70 5.71 -3.97
C TYR A 138 -23.53 6.94 -4.87
N GLN A 139 -24.29 7.06 -5.97
CA GLN A 139 -24.22 8.25 -6.86
C GLN A 139 -25.59 8.75 -7.40
N SER A 140 -26.70 8.66 -6.64
CA SER A 140 -27.97 9.31 -7.07
C SER A 140 -28.86 9.88 -5.95
N ILE A 141 -28.35 10.11 -4.73
CA ILE A 141 -29.14 10.76 -3.66
C ILE A 141 -28.59 12.15 -3.27
N LEU A 142 -27.60 12.68 -3.99
CA LEU A 142 -27.18 14.08 -3.86
C LEU A 142 -27.04 14.70 -5.26
N SER A 143 -28.17 14.97 -5.89
CA SER A 143 -28.35 15.99 -6.94
C SER A 143 -29.36 17.03 -6.47
#